data_AF-A0A379T6F4-F1
#
_entry.id   AF-A0A379T6F4-F1
#
_cell.length_a   1.000
_cell.length_b   1.000
_cell.length_c   1.000
_cell.angle_alpha   90.00
_cell.angle_beta   90.00
_cell.angle_gamma   90.00
#
_symmetry.space_group_name_H-M   'P 1'
#
loop_
_entity.id
_entity.type
_entity.pdbx_description
1 polymer ?
#
loop_
_entity_poly.entity_id
_entity_poly.type
_entity_poly.pdbx_seq_one_letter_code
_entity_poly.pdbx_strand_id
1 'polypeptide(L)' 'MVTYPSTHGVYEETIRDVCDIVHQFGGQVYLDGANMNAQVGITSPGFIGADVSHLNLHKTFCIPHGGGGPGMGTDRR' A
#
# COMPACT_ATOMS: atom_id res chain seq x y z
N MET A 1 5.27 -9.14 -0.30
CA MET A 1 4.39 -8.05 -0.80
C MET A 1 3.04 -8.21 -0.13
N VAL A 2 2.43 -7.11 0.29
CA VAL A 2 1.10 -7.09 0.95
C VAL A 2 0.23 -5.97 0.36
N THR A 3 -1.09 -6.06 0.51
CA THR A 3 -2.03 -4.97 0.21
C THR A 3 -2.80 -4.66 1.49
N TYR A 4 -2.92 -3.38 1.85
CA TYR A 4 -3.61 -2.96 3.06
C TYR A 4 -4.56 -1.77 2.78
N PRO A 5 -5.83 -1.81 3.22
CA PRO A 5 -6.58 -3.04 3.53
C PRO A 5 -6.49 -4.06 2.38
N SER A 6 -6.77 -5.32 2.67
CA SER A 6 -6.59 -6.43 1.73
C SER A 6 -7.44 -6.26 0.46
N THR A 7 -7.20 -7.10 -0.56
CA THR A 7 -8.01 -7.10 -1.78
C THR A 7 -9.47 -7.49 -1.55
N HIS A 8 -9.79 -8.08 -0.39
CA HIS A 8 -11.16 -8.32 0.06
C HIS A 8 -11.81 -7.09 0.73
N GLY A 9 -11.07 -5.99 0.90
CA GLY A 9 -11.56 -4.77 1.55
C GLY A 9 -11.54 -4.82 3.08
N VAL A 10 -10.79 -5.75 3.68
CA VAL A 10 -10.72 -5.94 5.14
C VAL A 10 -9.37 -5.46 5.67
N TYR A 11 -9.37 -4.78 6.83
CA TYR A 11 -8.15 -4.45 7.56
C TYR A 11 -7.68 -5.67 8.34
N GLU A 12 -6.50 -6.16 8.01
CA GLU A 12 -5.87 -7.24 8.79
C GLU A 12 -5.34 -6.67 10.13
N GLU A 13 -5.79 -7.25 11.24
CA GLU A 13 -5.39 -6.82 12.59
C GLU A 13 -3.90 -7.12 12.87
N THR A 14 -3.34 -8.14 12.22
CA THR A 14 -1.97 -8.64 12.42
C THR A 14 -0.96 -8.10 11.41
N ILE A 15 -1.30 -7.06 10.64
CA ILE A 15 -0.44 -6.56 9.55
C ILE A 15 0.98 -6.18 10.02
N ARG A 16 1.10 -5.64 11.23
CA ARG A 16 2.39 -5.29 11.84
C ARG A 16 3.21 -6.52 12.19
N ASP A 17 2.59 -7.54 12.79
CA ASP A 17 3.25 -8.80 13.10
C ASP A 17 3.80 -9.47 11.83
N VAL A 18 3.07 -9.38 10.71
CA VAL A 18 3.54 -9.87 9.41
C VAL A 18 4.78 -9.09 8.94
N CYS A 19 4.80 -7.77 9.11
CA CYS A 19 5.97 -6.95 8.76
C CYS A 19 7.18 -7.30 9.63
N ASP A 20 6.97 -7.39 10.94
CA ASP A 20 8.01 -7.72 11.93
C ASP A 20 8.63 -9.10 11.65
N ILE A 21 7.82 -10.11 11.31
CA ILE A 21 8.32 -11.44 10.91
C ILE A 21 9.23 -11.31 9.69
N VAL A 22 8.81 -10.59 8.64
CA VAL A 22 9.64 -10.43 7.43
C VAL A 22 10.96 -9.74 7.77
N HIS A 23 10.92 -8.69 8.58
CA HIS A 23 12.12 -7.96 9.02
C HIS A 23 13.05 -8.81 9.89
N GLN A 24 12.50 -9.69 10.75
CA GLN A 24 13.29 -10.61 11.57
C GLN A 24 14.16 -11.56 10.72
N PHE A 25 13.69 -11.92 9.53
CA PHE A 25 14.44 -12.73 8.58
C PHE A 25 15.22 -11.90 7.54
N GLY A 26 15.41 -10.60 7.80
CA GLY A 26 16.21 -9.69 6.96
C GLY A 26 15.54 -9.31 5.63
N GLY A 27 14.24 -9.57 5.48
CA GLY A 27 13.47 -9.22 4.30
C GLY A 27 13.02 -7.75 4.30
N GLN A 28 12.45 -7.32 3.18
CA GLN A 28 11.78 -6.03 3.04
C GLN A 28 10.30 -6.22 2.70
N VAL A 29 9.48 -5.30 3.19
CA VAL A 29 8.03 -5.30 3.03
C VAL A 29 7.65 -4.25 1.99
N TYR A 30 7.31 -4.74 0.80
CA TYR A 30 6.65 -3.94 -0.22
C TYR A 30 5.13 -3.95 0.00
N LEU A 31 4.52 -2.77 0.06
CA LEU A 31 3.07 -2.59 0.16
C LEU A 31 2.49 -2.06 -1.15
N ASP A 32 1.50 -2.78 -1.69
CA ASP A 32 0.67 -2.30 -2.79
C ASP A 32 -0.24 -1.18 -2.30
N GLY A 33 0.00 0.04 -2.77
CA GLY A 33 -0.74 1.24 -2.39
C GLY A 33 -1.99 1.49 -3.22
N ALA A 34 -2.47 0.53 -4.01
CA ALA A 34 -3.73 0.64 -4.75
C ALA A 34 -4.93 1.00 -3.86
N ASN A 35 -4.94 0.52 -2.61
CA ASN A 35 -6.02 0.72 -1.64
C ASN A 35 -5.79 1.92 -0.69
N MET A 36 -4.86 2.82 -1.02
CA MET A 36 -4.51 3.96 -0.16
C MET A 36 -5.67 4.93 0.10
N ASN A 37 -6.72 4.94 -0.71
CA ASN A 37 -7.90 5.76 -0.45
C ASN A 37 -8.60 5.42 0.89
N ALA A 38 -8.39 4.22 1.41
CA ALA A 38 -8.87 3.80 2.72
C ALA A 38 -7.88 4.12 3.88
N GLN A 39 -6.71 4.67 3.57
CA GLN A 39 -5.66 4.98 4.56
C GLN A 39 -5.39 6.48 4.69
N VAL A 40 -5.52 7.25 3.61
CA VAL A 40 -5.18 8.68 3.56
C VAL A 40 -5.86 9.44 4.71
N GLY A 41 -5.06 10.11 5.53
CA GLY A 41 -5.51 10.90 6.68
C GLY A 41 -5.72 10.11 7.97
N ILE A 42 -5.58 8.78 7.96
CA ILE A 42 -5.80 7.91 9.13
C ILE A 42 -4.53 7.14 9.50
N THR A 43 -3.85 6.57 8.50
CA THR A 43 -2.63 5.77 8.68
C THR A 43 -1.69 5.95 7.48
N SER A 44 -0.53 5.29 7.49
CA SER A 44 0.42 5.29 6.38
C SER A 44 1.14 3.94 6.26
N PRO A 45 1.67 3.59 5.06
CA PRO A 45 2.46 2.37 4.86
C PRO A 45 3.62 2.24 5.86
N GLY A 46 4.38 3.32 6.08
CA GLY A 46 5.47 3.32 7.05
C GLY A 46 5.01 3.12 8.49
N PHE A 47 3.83 3.64 8.88
CA PHE A 47 3.29 3.42 10.22
C PHE A 47 2.89 1.95 10.46
N ILE A 48 2.50 1.22 9.42
CA ILE A 48 2.15 -0.21 9.52
C ILE A 48 3.34 -1.15 9.31
N GLY A 49 4.54 -0.62 9.03
CA GLY A 49 5.78 -1.41 8.90
C GLY A 49 6.23 -1.70 7.46
N ALA A 50 5.62 -1.08 6.45
CA ALA A 50 6.08 -1.23 5.07
C ALA A 50 7.32 -0.36 4.77
N ASP A 51 8.28 -0.92 4.01
CA ASP A 51 9.52 -0.24 3.62
C ASP A 51 9.39 0.60 2.36
N VAL A 52 8.47 0.21 1.46
CA VAL A 52 8.21 0.89 0.20
C VAL A 52 6.81 0.59 -0.30
N SER A 53 6.20 1.57 -0.96
CA SER A 53 4.89 1.41 -1.59
C SER A 53 4.79 2.20 -2.88
N HIS A 54 4.23 1.60 -3.93
CA HIS A 54 3.79 2.38 -5.08
C HIS A 54 2.41 2.98 -4.81
N LEU A 55 2.16 4.17 -5.34
CA LEU A 55 0.85 4.83 -5.30
C LEU A 55 0.22 4.87 -6.68
N ASN A 56 -1.02 4.39 -6.82
CA ASN A 56 -1.79 4.59 -8.06
C ASN A 56 -2.46 5.97 -8.04
N LEU A 57 -1.81 6.97 -8.64
CA LEU A 57 -2.36 8.32 -8.72
C LEU A 57 -3.66 8.39 -9.53
N HIS A 58 -3.82 7.48 -10.49
CA HIS A 58 -5.02 7.33 -11.30
C HIS A 58 -6.16 6.57 -10.63
N LYS A 59 -5.95 6.12 -9.39
CA LYS A 59 -7.00 5.56 -8.54
C LYS A 59 -7.29 6.51 -7.38
N THR A 60 -6.34 6.63 -6.45
CA THR A 60 -6.54 7.36 -5.19
C THR A 60 -6.47 8.89 -5.36
N PHE A 61 -5.70 9.36 -6.34
CA PHE A 61 -5.36 10.79 -6.47
C PHE A 61 -5.84 11.40 -7.79
N CYS A 62 -6.97 10.91 -8.29
CA CYS A 62 -7.80 11.55 -9.32
C CYS A 62 -7.22 11.71 -10.74
N ILE A 63 -6.08 11.12 -11.10
CA ILE A 63 -5.72 11.04 -12.53
C ILE A 63 -6.79 10.20 -13.26
N PRO A 64 -7.35 10.66 -14.39
CA PRO A 64 -8.46 9.95 -15.05
C PRO A 64 -8.02 8.60 -15.62
N HIS A 65 -8.89 7.58 -15.52
CA HIS A 65 -8.61 6.22 -15.98
C HIS A 65 -8.52 6.09 -17.51
N GLY A 66 -9.16 6.98 -18.28
CA GLY A 66 -9.00 7.09 -19.74
C GLY A 66 -9.30 5.85 -20.58
N GLY A 67 -10.09 4.89 -20.08
CA GLY A 67 -10.37 3.63 -20.78
C GLY A 67 -9.20 2.65 -20.81
N GLY A 68 -8.18 2.84 -19.96
CA GLY A 68 -7.00 1.98 -19.87
C GLY A 68 -5.69 2.73 -19.58
N GLY A 69 -5.71 4.07 -19.58
CA GLY A 69 -4.58 4.93 -19.25
C GLY A 69 -4.77 6.36 -19.78
N PRO A 70 -3.91 7.31 -19.38
CA PRO A 70 -2.63 7.11 -18.71
C PRO A 70 -2.75 6.93 -17.19
N GLY A 71 -1.72 6.35 -16.59
CA GLY A 71 -1.57 6.22 -15.14
C GLY A 71 -0.18 6.64 -14.68
N MET A 72 -0.06 6.98 -13.40
CA MET A 72 1.22 7.16 -12.70
C MET A 72 1.27 6.27 -11.46
N GLY A 73 2.41 5.60 -11.28
CA GLY A 73 2.72 4.68 -10.19
C GLY A 73 4.00 5.10 -9.47
N THR A 74 3.91 6.09 -8.57
CA THR A 74 5.10 6.63 -7.89
C THR A 74 5.42 5.84 -6.64
N ASP A 75 6.68 5.45 -6.47
CA ASP A 75 7.16 4.79 -5.25
C ASP A 75 7.43 5.81 -4.14
N ARG A 76 7.01 5.47 -2.92
CA ARG A 76 7.32 6.18 -1.70
C ARG A 76 7.94 5.18 -0.71
N ARG A 77 9.11 5.52 -0.19
CA ARG A 77 9.68 4.90 1.01
C ARG A 77 9.21 5.65 2.23
#